data_AF-A0A1H8GMI3-F1
#
_entry.id   AF-A0A1H8GMI3-F1
#
_cell.length_a   1.000
_cell.length_b   1.000
_cell.length_c   1.000
_cell.angle_alpha   90.00
_cell.angle_beta   90.00
_cell.angle_gamma   90.00
#
_symmetry.space_group_name_H-M   'P 1'
#
loop_
_entity.id
_entity.type
_entity.pdbx_description
1 polymer ?
#
loop_
_entity_poly.entity_id
_entity_poly.type
_entity_poly.pdbx_seq_one_letter_code
_entity_poly.pdbx_strand_id
1 'polypeptide(L)' 'MTTTPLTKEPGRARAVFSTEDFRLLKAAVLTHLRTVEDSPYSIKYSNLYHRLGRLD' A
#
# COMPACT_ATOMS: atom_id res chain seq x y z
N MET A 1 -13.76 18.35 41.18
CA MET A 1 -13.94 17.92 39.78
C MET A 1 -12.67 17.18 39.37
N THR A 2 -12.59 15.87 39.59
CA THR A 2 -11.37 15.08 39.33
C THR A 2 -11.48 14.45 37.94
N THR A 3 -10.57 14.77 37.02
CA THR A 3 -10.56 14.24 35.65
C THR A 3 -9.66 13.01 35.60
N THR A 4 -10.24 11.84 35.33
CA THR A 4 -9.51 10.59 35.12
C THR A 4 -8.89 10.57 33.72
N PRO A 5 -7.57 10.27 33.55
CA PRO A 5 -6.97 10.18 32.22
C PRO A 5 -7.47 8.91 31.51
N LEU A 6 -8.10 9.09 30.35
CA LEU A 6 -8.42 8.00 29.43
C LEU A 6 -7.11 7.43 28.86
N THR A 7 -6.68 6.28 29.37
CA THR A 7 -5.56 5.50 28.84
C THR A 7 -5.91 5.10 27.41
N LYS A 8 -5.39 5.82 26.41
CA LYS A 8 -5.49 5.42 25.00
C LYS A 8 -4.69 4.14 24.82
N GLU A 9 -5.38 3.01 24.65
CA GLU A 9 -4.76 1.76 24.25
C GLU A 9 -3.91 1.99 22.99
N PRO A 10 -2.71 1.40 22.90
CA PRO A 10 -1.89 1.51 21.70
C PRO A 10 -2.71 0.97 20.52
N GLY A 11 -3.03 1.86 19.57
CA GLY A 11 -3.78 1.46 18.38
C GLY A 11 -3.07 0.29 17.69
N ARG A 12 -3.85 -0.71 17.25
CA ARG A 12 -3.35 -1.90 16.55
C ARG A 12 -2.19 -1.51 15.64
N ALA A 13 -1.04 -2.16 15.84
CA ALA A 13 0.15 -1.97 15.01
C ALA A 13 -0.29 -2.11 13.54
N ARG A 14 -0.31 -1.00 12.82
CA ARG A 14 -0.54 -1.03 11.38
C ARG A 14 0.66 -1.71 10.77
N ALA A 15 0.46 -2.60 9.80
CA ALA A 15 1.57 -3.09 8.99
C ALA A 15 2.29 -1.86 8.41
N VAL A 16 3.50 -1.61 8.91
CA VAL A 16 4.36 -0.55 8.40
C VAL A 16 5.15 -1.20 7.28
N PHE A 17 4.65 -1.06 6.06
CA PHE A 17 5.45 -1.37 4.89
C PHE A 17 6.61 -0.37 4.85
N SER A 18 7.82 -0.89 4.68
CA SER A 18 9.00 -0.08 4.41
C SER A 18 8.98 0.47 2.98
N THR A 19 9.79 1.48 2.70
CA THR A 19 10.01 1.97 1.32
C THR A 19 10.51 0.85 0.40
N GLU A 20 11.34 -0.07 0.92
CA GLU A 20 11.81 -1.24 0.16
C GLU A 20 10.66 -2.17 -0.24
N ASP A 21 9.72 -2.43 0.68
CA ASP A 21 8.55 -3.26 0.39
C ASP A 21 7.71 -2.65 -0.73
N PHE A 22 7.54 -1.32 -0.74
CA PHE A 22 6.82 -0.63 -1.82
C PHE A 22 7.55 -0.75 -3.16
N ARG A 23 8.89 -0.73 -3.18
CA ARG A 23 9.68 -0.98 -4.40
C ARG A 23 9.49 -2.40 -4.92
N LEU A 24 9.50 -3.40 -4.03
CA LEU A 24 9.22 -4.79 -4.38
C LEU A 24 7.80 -4.99 -4.91
N LEU A 25 6.80 -4.38 -4.26
CA LEU A 25 5.40 -4.43 -4.69
C LEU A 25 5.21 -3.75 -6.07
N LYS A 26 5.86 -2.60 -6.30
CA LYS A 26 5.82 -1.91 -7.59
C LYS A 26 6.39 -2.80 -8.71
N ALA A 27 7.49 -3.50 -8.46
CA ALA A 27 8.07 -4.44 -9.41
C ALA A 27 7.15 -5.63 -9.69
N ALA A 28 6.54 -6.21 -8.66
CA ALA A 28 5.59 -7.32 -8.81
C ALA A 28 4.36 -6.90 -9.64
N VAL A 29 3.79 -5.73 -9.37
CA VAL A 29 2.65 -5.19 -10.12
C VAL A 29 3.02 -4.94 -11.58
N LEU A 30 4.21 -4.40 -11.86
CA LEU A 30 4.68 -4.18 -13.24
C LEU A 30 4.80 -5.49 -14.02
N THR A 31 5.37 -6.53 -13.39
CA THR A 31 5.48 -7.86 -14.02
C THR A 31 4.10 -8.43 -14.32
N HIS A 32 3.16 -8.33 -13.39
CA HIS A 32 1.80 -8.81 -13.60
C HIS A 32 1.04 -7.99 -14.66
N LEU A 33 1.27 -6.67 -14.73
CA LEU A 33 0.67 -5.79 -15.73
C LEU A 33 0.93 -6.30 -17.15
N ARG A 34 2.16 -6.76 -17.43
CA ARG A 34 2.55 -7.36 -18.72
C ARG A 34 1.78 -8.66 -19.02
N THR A 35 1.39 -9.40 -17.99
CA THR A 35 0.62 -10.65 -18.15
C THR A 35 -0.87 -10.38 -18.42
N VAL A 36 -1.40 -9.23 -17.99
CA VAL A 36 -2.82 -8.90 -18.08
C VAL A 36 -3.11 -7.71 -18.99
N GLU A 37 -2.18 -7.35 -19.88
CA GLU A 37 -2.26 -6.11 -20.67
C GLU A 37 -3.54 -5.99 -21.51
N ASP A 38 -3.97 -7.10 -22.13
CA ASP A 38 -5.21 -7.17 -22.93
C ASP A 38 -6.49 -7.31 -22.09
N SER A 39 -6.36 -7.42 -20.77
CA SER A 39 -7.50 -7.55 -19.87
C SER A 39 -8.06 -6.19 -19.49
N PRO A 40 -9.39 -6.03 -19.29
CA PRO A 40 -9.95 -4.83 -18.69
C PRO A 40 -9.41 -4.52 -17.29
N TYR A 41 -8.74 -5.49 -16.64
CA TYR A 41 -8.08 -5.28 -15.35
C TYR A 41 -6.73 -4.55 -15.45
N SER A 42 -6.13 -4.44 -16.65
CA SER A 42 -4.85 -3.74 -16.85
C SER A 42 -4.89 -2.29 -16.35
N ILE A 43 -6.01 -1.61 -16.54
CA ILE A 43 -6.23 -0.23 -16.06
C ILE A 43 -6.13 -0.16 -14.52
N LYS A 44 -6.70 -1.14 -13.81
CA LYS A 44 -6.64 -1.17 -12.33
C LYS A 44 -5.21 -1.36 -11.83
N TYR A 45 -4.45 -2.26 -12.46
CA TYR A 45 -3.05 -2.50 -12.12
C TYR A 45 -2.14 -1.33 -12.51
N SER A 46 -2.41 -0.65 -13.63
CA SER A 46 -1.69 0.56 -14.05
C SER A 46 -1.88 1.69 -13.02
N ASN A 47 -3.12 1.92 -12.59
CA ASN A 47 -3.42 2.88 -11.52
C ASN A 47 -2.72 2.51 -10.19
N LEU A 48 -2.69 1.22 -9.84
CA LEU A 48 -1.99 0.75 -8.66
C LEU A 48 -0.47 1.00 -8.75
N TYR A 49 0.15 0.69 -9.90
CA TYR A 49 1.57 0.92 -10.16
C TYR A 49 1.95 2.39 -9.94
N HIS A 50 1.16 3.33 -10.47
CA HIS A 50 1.39 4.76 -10.25
C HIS A 50 1.21 5.18 -8.79
N ARG A 51 0.22 4.63 -8.09
CA ARG A 51 0.02 4.91 -6.65
C ARG A 51 1.21 4.45 -5.82
N LEU A 52 1.75 3.27 -6.10
CA LEU A 52 2.93 2.73 -5.42
C LEU A 52 4.18 3.57 -5.70
N GLY A 53 4.32 4.13 -6.91
CA GLY A 53 5.43 5.02 -7.25
C GLY A 53 5.43 6.39 -6.56
N ARG A 54 4.35 6.77 -5.86
CA ARG A 54 4.29 8.01 -5.04
C ARG A 54 4.68 7.80 -3.58
N LEU A 55 4.91 6.54 -3.18
CA LEU A 55 5.26 6.16 -1.80
C LEU A 55 6.77 5.90 -1.64
N ASP A 56 7.54 6.04 -2.73
CA ASP A 56 9.01 5.97 -2.76
C ASP A 56 9.63 7.32 -2.37
#